data_AF-A0AAP5Z1T8-F1
#
_entry.id   AF-A0AAP5Z1T8-F1
#
_cell.length_a   1.000
_cell.length_b   1.000
_cell.length_c   1.000
_cell.angle_alpha   90.00
_cell.angle_beta   90.00
_cell.angle_gamma   90.00
#
_symmetry.space_group_name_H-M   'P 1'
#
loop_
_entity.id
_entity.type
_entity.pdbx_description
1 polymer ?
#
loop_
_entity_poly.entity_id
_entity_poly.type
_entity_poly.pdbx_seq_one_letter_code
_entity_poly.pdbx_strand_id
1 'polypeptide(L)'
;DKESHAPLFESLMPMADVIVSSKYVLEQFTGVKISNVESATQACQKALEMGPKLILVTNIELEEHFTMMLATPKSIYLSQRPMLDFETPPAGVGDLTAVVFTACLVKRMSPVAALRHTNNAVYGVLELTYDNGSSELETIAGQYEFVEPTFDFPVKKLMALSMV
;
A
#
# COMPACT_ATOMS: atom_id res chain seq x y z
N ASP A 1 -6.67 -17.04 -11.24
CA ASP A 1 -7.44 -16.98 -12.49
C ASP A 1 -8.37 -15.78 -12.42
N LYS A 2 -8.63 -15.04 -13.51
CA LYS A 2 -9.50 -13.84 -13.41
C LYS A 2 -10.93 -14.16 -12.96
N GLU A 3 -11.41 -15.36 -13.27
CA GLU A 3 -12.74 -15.84 -12.88
C GLU A 3 -12.89 -16.08 -11.36
N SER A 4 -11.80 -16.36 -10.62
CA SER A 4 -11.90 -16.67 -9.18
C SER A 4 -12.12 -15.44 -8.29
N HIS A 5 -11.92 -14.22 -8.82
CA HIS A 5 -12.07 -12.98 -8.07
C HIS A 5 -13.22 -12.08 -8.56
N ALA A 6 -13.96 -12.49 -9.59
CA ALA A 6 -15.07 -11.70 -10.14
C ALA A 6 -16.07 -11.23 -9.06
N PRO A 7 -16.50 -12.07 -8.07
CA PRO A 7 -17.39 -11.60 -7.01
C PRO A 7 -16.79 -10.49 -6.14
N LEU A 8 -15.48 -10.51 -5.89
CA LEU A 8 -14.78 -9.48 -5.10
C LEU A 8 -14.86 -8.12 -5.81
N PHE A 9 -14.62 -8.12 -7.13
CA PHE A 9 -14.56 -6.88 -7.90
C PHE A 9 -15.93 -6.36 -8.30
N GLU A 10 -16.88 -7.24 -8.61
CA GLU A 10 -18.20 -6.83 -9.09
C GLU A 10 -19.18 -6.52 -7.95
N SER A 11 -19.04 -7.19 -6.80
CA SER A 11 -19.98 -7.03 -5.67
C SER A 11 -19.40 -6.26 -4.50
N LEU A 12 -18.16 -6.55 -4.06
CA LEU A 12 -17.62 -5.99 -2.83
C LEU A 12 -16.91 -4.64 -3.03
N MET A 13 -16.17 -4.48 -4.13
CA MET A 13 -15.46 -3.23 -4.42
C MET A 13 -16.38 -1.99 -4.49
N PRO A 14 -17.56 -2.03 -5.12
CA PRO A 14 -18.47 -0.88 -5.14
C PRO A 14 -19.01 -0.47 -3.76
N MET A 15 -18.98 -1.39 -2.79
CA MET A 15 -19.47 -1.18 -1.43
C MET A 15 -18.36 -0.75 -0.46
N ALA A 16 -17.09 -0.93 -0.83
CA ALA A 16 -15.97 -0.70 0.07
C ALA A 16 -15.65 0.80 0.20
N ASP A 17 -15.58 1.33 1.43
CA ASP A 17 -15.07 2.69 1.63
C ASP A 17 -13.56 2.79 1.37
N VAL A 18 -12.82 1.72 1.70
CA VAL A 18 -11.38 1.62 1.60
C VAL A 18 -11.01 0.28 0.99
N ILE A 19 -10.11 0.29 0.00
CA ILE A 19 -9.46 -0.91 -0.51
C ILE A 19 -7.98 -0.87 -0.19
N VAL A 20 -7.45 -1.98 0.30
CA VAL A 20 -6.01 -2.22 0.42
C VAL A 20 -5.67 -3.35 -0.54
N SER A 21 -4.81 -3.08 -1.53
CA SER A 21 -4.56 -3.98 -2.65
C SER A 21 -3.07 -4.05 -2.97
N SER A 22 -2.62 -5.21 -3.45
CA SER A 22 -1.29 -5.31 -4.07
C SER A 22 -1.29 -4.74 -5.49
N LYS A 23 -0.10 -4.48 -6.05
CA LYS A 23 0.06 -4.14 -7.48
C LYS A 23 -0.60 -5.19 -8.37
N TYR A 24 -0.35 -6.47 -8.12
CA TYR A 24 -0.88 -7.56 -8.94
C TYR A 24 -2.41 -7.52 -9.01
N VAL A 25 -3.07 -7.44 -7.86
CA VAL A 25 -4.54 -7.41 -7.79
C VAL A 25 -5.10 -6.15 -8.44
N LEU A 26 -4.45 -4.99 -8.23
CA LEU A 26 -4.82 -3.73 -8.87
C LEU A 26 -4.76 -3.84 -10.40
N GLU A 27 -3.70 -4.41 -10.96
CA GLU A 27 -3.58 -4.66 -12.41
C GLU A 27 -4.69 -5.58 -12.92
N GLN A 28 -5.10 -6.59 -12.14
CA GLN A 28 -6.14 -7.54 -12.57
C GLN A 28 -7.48 -6.86 -12.78
N PHE A 29 -7.95 -6.08 -11.81
CA PHE A 29 -9.31 -5.51 -11.88
C PHE A 29 -9.38 -4.19 -12.64
N THR A 30 -8.29 -3.41 -12.69
CA THR A 30 -8.23 -2.21 -13.52
C THR A 30 -7.92 -2.55 -14.98
N GLY A 31 -7.25 -3.67 -15.24
CA GLY A 31 -6.70 -3.99 -16.56
C GLY A 31 -5.55 -3.08 -17.00
N VAL A 32 -5.03 -2.23 -16.11
CA VAL A 32 -3.90 -1.33 -16.37
C VAL A 32 -2.63 -2.00 -15.89
N LYS A 33 -1.63 -2.15 -16.77
CA LYS A 33 -0.32 -2.69 -16.40
C LYS A 33 0.53 -1.58 -15.77
N ILE A 34 1.16 -1.86 -14.64
CA ILE A 34 1.91 -0.87 -13.85
C ILE A 34 3.41 -1.13 -14.00
N SER A 35 4.11 -0.21 -14.65
CA SER A 35 5.56 -0.25 -14.86
C SER A 35 6.29 1.02 -14.43
N ASN A 36 5.56 2.08 -14.11
CA ASN A 36 6.09 3.37 -13.70
C ASN A 36 5.04 4.14 -12.85
N VAL A 37 5.42 5.30 -12.33
CA VAL A 37 4.54 6.14 -11.51
C VAL A 37 3.28 6.57 -12.27
N GLU A 38 3.38 6.85 -13.57
CA GLU A 38 2.26 7.31 -14.40
C GLU A 38 1.19 6.22 -14.56
N SER A 39 1.59 5.02 -14.98
CA SER A 39 0.69 3.86 -15.09
C SER A 39 0.10 3.44 -13.74
N ALA A 40 0.87 3.54 -12.64
CA ALA A 40 0.35 3.33 -11.29
C ALA A 40 -0.73 4.36 -10.92
N THR A 41 -0.51 5.63 -11.30
CA THR A 41 -1.47 6.73 -11.10
C THR A 41 -2.76 6.47 -11.88
N GLN A 42 -2.65 6.08 -13.16
CA GLN A 42 -3.81 5.73 -14.00
C GLN A 42 -4.61 4.55 -13.44
N ALA A 43 -3.91 3.49 -12.98
CA ALA A 43 -4.57 2.35 -12.36
C ALA A 43 -5.32 2.76 -11.08
N CYS A 44 -4.71 3.60 -10.23
CA CYS A 44 -5.35 4.13 -9.04
C CYS A 44 -6.60 4.99 -9.36
N GLN A 45 -6.54 5.84 -10.38
CA GLN A 45 -7.67 6.67 -10.81
C GLN A 45 -8.83 5.78 -11.28
N LYS A 46 -8.55 4.84 -12.18
CA LYS A 46 -9.55 3.89 -12.66
C LYS A 46 -10.19 3.09 -11.53
N ALA A 47 -9.39 2.69 -10.54
CA ALA A 47 -9.88 1.95 -9.39
C ALA A 47 -10.83 2.78 -8.50
N LEU A 48 -10.60 4.10 -8.36
CA LEU A 48 -11.51 4.99 -7.63
C LEU A 48 -12.87 5.12 -8.33
N GLU A 49 -12.89 5.10 -9.67
CA GLU A 49 -14.13 5.13 -10.46
C GLU A 49 -15.01 3.88 -10.26
N MET A 50 -14.44 2.81 -9.70
CA MET A 50 -15.15 1.56 -9.43
C MET A 50 -15.92 1.56 -8.08
N GLY A 51 -15.89 2.68 -7.34
CA GLY A 51 -16.67 2.86 -6.10
C GLY A 51 -15.90 3.26 -4.84
N PRO A 52 -14.70 2.74 -4.54
CA PRO A 52 -14.05 3.00 -3.26
C PRO A 52 -13.61 4.46 -3.12
N LYS A 53 -13.70 4.98 -1.89
CA LYS A 53 -13.30 6.36 -1.58
C LYS A 53 -11.80 6.47 -1.38
N LEU A 54 -11.15 5.42 -0.89
CA LEU A 54 -9.71 5.37 -0.65
C LEU A 54 -9.14 4.05 -1.18
N ILE A 55 -7.96 4.12 -1.79
CA ILE A 55 -7.23 2.92 -2.22
C ILE A 55 -5.79 3.03 -1.75
N LEU A 56 -5.35 2.06 -0.97
CA LEU A 56 -3.94 1.88 -0.61
C LEU A 56 -3.35 0.74 -1.45
N VAL A 57 -2.36 1.06 -2.27
CA VAL A 57 -1.57 0.07 -3.00
C VAL A 57 -0.35 -0.25 -2.19
N THR A 58 -0.24 -1.50 -1.73
CA THR A 58 0.71 -1.90 -0.69
C THR A 58 2.12 -2.09 -1.22
N ASN A 59 2.28 -2.53 -2.46
CA ASN A 59 3.57 -2.90 -3.02
C ASN A 59 3.70 -2.56 -4.51
N ILE A 60 4.42 -1.50 -4.83
CA ILE A 60 4.84 -1.21 -6.20
C ILE A 60 6.35 -1.08 -6.23
N GLU A 61 7.01 -2.04 -6.86
CA GLU A 61 8.42 -1.94 -7.19
C GLU A 61 8.54 -0.97 -8.38
N LEU A 62 9.14 0.19 -8.12
CA LEU A 62 9.39 1.23 -9.10
C LEU A 62 10.85 1.67 -8.95
N GLU A 63 11.62 1.52 -10.03
CA GLU A 63 13.06 1.81 -10.01
C GLU A 63 13.75 0.98 -8.91
N GLU A 64 14.56 1.60 -8.05
CA GLU A 64 15.29 0.96 -6.95
C GLU A 64 14.54 1.04 -5.59
N HIS A 65 13.25 1.39 -5.61
CA HIS A 65 12.47 1.62 -4.39
C HIS A 65 11.20 0.78 -4.32
N PHE A 66 10.84 0.42 -3.09
CA PHE A 66 9.51 -0.05 -2.79
C PHE A 66 8.58 1.15 -2.56
N THR A 67 7.49 1.21 -3.32
CA THR A 67 6.53 2.33 -3.29
C THR A 67 5.18 1.88 -2.77
N MET A 68 4.67 2.59 -1.77
CA MET A 68 3.27 2.51 -1.33
C MET A 68 2.52 3.72 -1.86
N MET A 69 1.33 3.52 -2.45
CA MET A 69 0.53 4.60 -3.03
C MET A 69 -0.84 4.70 -2.38
N LEU A 70 -1.29 5.91 -2.07
CA LEU A 70 -2.64 6.20 -1.60
C LEU A 70 -3.39 7.03 -2.65
N ALA A 71 -4.49 6.49 -3.15
CA ALA A 71 -5.43 7.21 -4.00
C ALA A 71 -6.60 7.74 -3.17
N THR A 72 -6.96 9.00 -3.42
CA THR A 72 -8.13 9.66 -2.86
C THR A 72 -8.88 10.36 -3.99
N PRO A 73 -10.14 10.81 -3.81
CA PRO A 73 -10.89 11.49 -4.86
C PRO A 73 -10.26 12.82 -5.27
N LYS A 74 -9.37 13.39 -4.43
CA LYS A 74 -8.74 14.69 -4.68
C LYS A 74 -7.35 14.57 -5.28
N SER A 75 -6.60 13.56 -4.89
CA SER A 75 -5.16 13.46 -5.16
C SER A 75 -4.62 12.07 -4.89
N ILE A 76 -3.48 11.77 -5.52
CA ILE A 76 -2.71 10.55 -5.28
C ILE A 76 -1.41 10.93 -4.57
N TYR A 77 -1.00 10.07 -3.65
CA TYR A 77 0.18 10.23 -2.82
C TYR A 77 1.03 8.98 -2.92
N LEU A 78 2.34 9.14 -2.80
CA LEU A 78 3.27 8.02 -2.69
C LEU A 78 4.24 8.21 -1.53
N SER A 79 4.70 7.10 -0.97
CA SER A 79 5.82 7.03 -0.05
C SER A 79 6.77 5.96 -0.55
N GLN A 80 8.05 6.28 -0.61
CA GLN A 80 9.11 5.38 -1.08
C GLN A 80 10.02 5.01 0.07
N ARG A 81 10.43 3.75 0.11
CA ARG A 81 11.39 3.21 1.06
C ARG A 81 12.37 2.28 0.34
N PRO A 82 13.58 2.06 0.89
CA PRO A 82 14.53 1.11 0.33
C PRO A 82 13.94 -0.30 0.23
N MET A 83 14.42 -1.07 -0.74
CA MET A 83 14.17 -2.51 -0.78
C MET A 83 15.08 -3.24 0.21
N LEU A 84 14.59 -4.33 0.79
CA LEU A 84 15.37 -5.25 1.62
C LEU A 84 15.53 -6.57 0.87
N ASP A 85 16.77 -7.04 0.74
CA ASP A 85 17.11 -8.20 -0.09
C ASP A 85 16.95 -9.52 0.67
N PHE A 86 15.70 -9.85 1.02
CA PHE A 86 15.37 -11.12 1.65
C PHE A 86 15.62 -12.28 0.69
N GLU A 87 16.32 -13.32 1.16
CA GLU A 87 16.44 -14.59 0.40
C GLU A 87 15.06 -15.19 0.11
N THR A 88 14.15 -15.10 1.08
CA THR A 88 12.72 -15.40 0.90
C THR A 88 11.90 -14.29 1.58
N PRO A 89 11.08 -13.54 0.82
CA PRO A 89 10.24 -12.50 1.41
C PRO A 89 9.29 -13.09 2.48
N PRO A 90 9.18 -12.46 3.66
CA PRO A 90 8.30 -12.97 4.72
C PRO A 90 6.83 -12.88 4.29
N ALA A 91 6.04 -13.88 4.68
CA ALA A 91 4.61 -13.88 4.44
C ALA A 91 3.90 -12.80 5.30
N GLY A 92 2.70 -12.39 4.89
CA GLY A 92 1.84 -11.52 5.72
C GLY A 92 2.15 -10.02 5.70
N VAL A 93 3.12 -9.54 4.92
CA VAL A 93 3.43 -8.09 4.82
C VAL A 93 2.22 -7.27 4.34
N GLY A 94 1.45 -7.83 3.41
CA GLY A 94 0.20 -7.22 2.92
C GLY A 94 -0.84 -7.09 4.02
N ASP A 95 -1.02 -8.15 4.84
CA ASP A 95 -1.95 -8.17 5.95
C ASP A 95 -1.51 -7.19 7.05
N LEU A 96 -0.22 -7.17 7.37
CA LEU A 96 0.36 -6.21 8.32
C LEU A 96 0.09 -4.77 7.87
N THR A 97 0.33 -4.48 6.59
CA THR A 97 0.06 -3.17 5.99
C THR A 97 -1.42 -2.79 6.12
N ALA A 98 -2.33 -3.71 5.79
CA ALA A 98 -3.77 -3.48 5.87
C ALA A 98 -4.22 -3.23 7.32
N VAL A 99 -3.72 -4.00 8.29
CA VAL A 99 -4.05 -3.85 9.71
C VAL A 99 -3.55 -2.51 10.25
N VAL A 100 -2.29 -2.15 10.01
CA VAL A 100 -1.71 -0.90 10.51
C VAL A 100 -2.42 0.31 9.89
N PHE A 101 -2.67 0.30 8.58
CA PHE A 101 -3.38 1.40 7.92
C PHE A 101 -4.81 1.55 8.45
N THR A 102 -5.53 0.44 8.59
CA THR A 102 -6.90 0.44 9.15
C THR A 102 -6.91 0.96 10.58
N ALA A 103 -5.96 0.54 11.42
CA ALA A 103 -5.84 1.02 12.79
C ALA A 103 -5.59 2.55 12.83
N CYS A 104 -4.78 3.09 11.93
CA CYS A 104 -4.57 4.53 11.79
C CYS A 104 -5.87 5.27 11.44
N LEU A 105 -6.65 4.75 10.48
CA LEU A 105 -7.94 5.33 10.10
C LEU A 105 -8.96 5.28 11.25
N VAL A 106 -9.04 4.16 11.97
CA VAL A 106 -9.92 4.03 13.15
C VAL A 106 -9.53 5.01 14.26
N LYS A 107 -8.23 5.27 14.43
CA LYS A 107 -7.69 6.33 15.30
C LYS A 107 -7.90 7.75 14.76
N ARG A 108 -8.65 7.90 13.65
CA ARG A 108 -8.98 9.18 13.00
C ARG A 108 -7.79 9.95 12.45
N MET A 109 -6.69 9.26 12.14
CA MET A 109 -5.61 9.87 11.37
C MET A 109 -6.12 10.24 9.97
N SER A 110 -5.60 11.32 9.40
CA SER A 110 -5.87 11.61 8.00
C SER A 110 -5.32 10.48 7.12
N PRO A 111 -5.92 10.15 5.97
CA PRO A 111 -5.43 9.09 5.10
C PRO A 111 -3.95 9.26 4.71
N VAL A 112 -3.51 10.51 4.50
CA VAL A 112 -2.10 10.83 4.17
C VAL A 112 -1.18 10.56 5.36
N ALA A 113 -1.60 10.90 6.58
CA ALA A 113 -0.83 10.58 7.79
C ALA A 113 -0.81 9.06 8.03
N ALA A 114 -1.92 8.36 7.78
CA ALA A 114 -2.00 6.91 7.86
C ALA A 114 -1.07 6.22 6.84
N LEU A 115 -0.94 6.74 5.61
CA LEU A 115 0.02 6.25 4.62
C LEU A 115 1.46 6.36 5.15
N ARG A 116 1.85 7.54 5.64
CA ARG A 116 3.19 7.78 6.20
C ARG A 116 3.47 6.83 7.37
N HIS A 117 2.56 6.77 8.35
CA HIS A 117 2.71 5.91 9.52
C HIS A 117 2.86 4.44 9.14
N THR A 118 1.97 3.95 8.26
CA THR A 118 1.96 2.56 7.82
C THR A 118 3.25 2.20 7.09
N ASN A 119 3.68 3.04 6.15
CA ASN A 119 4.90 2.78 5.37
C ASN A 119 6.14 2.68 6.28
N ASN A 120 6.25 3.56 7.27
CA ASN A 120 7.37 3.57 8.20
C ASN A 120 7.30 2.42 9.21
N ALA A 121 6.16 2.18 9.85
CA ALA A 121 5.96 1.09 10.81
C ALA A 121 6.23 -0.28 10.19
N VAL A 122 5.69 -0.53 8.99
CA VAL A 122 5.90 -1.79 8.26
C VAL A 122 7.37 -1.94 7.85
N TYR A 123 8.06 -0.86 7.50
CA TYR A 123 9.48 -0.93 7.20
C TYR A 123 10.32 -1.26 8.43
N GLY A 124 10.07 -0.63 9.58
CA GLY A 124 10.81 -0.94 10.81
C GLY A 124 10.68 -2.41 11.23
N VAL A 125 9.48 -2.99 11.13
CA VAL A 125 9.29 -4.44 11.38
C VAL A 125 10.05 -5.28 10.37
N LEU A 126 10.05 -4.88 9.09
CA LEU A 126 10.75 -5.61 8.04
C LEU A 126 12.27 -5.50 8.17
N GLU A 127 12.82 -4.34 8.50
CA GLU A 127 14.26 -4.17 8.75
C GLU A 127 14.68 -5.06 9.92
N LEU A 128 13.95 -5.03 11.04
CA LEU A 128 14.25 -5.90 12.18
C LEU A 128 14.16 -7.40 11.81
N THR A 129 13.18 -7.77 11.00
CA THR A 129 13.03 -9.14 10.50
C THR A 129 14.24 -9.53 9.64
N TYR A 130 14.69 -8.62 8.77
CA TYR A 130 15.84 -8.80 7.88
C TYR A 130 17.16 -8.94 8.66
N ASP A 131 17.43 -8.02 9.58
CA ASP A 131 18.66 -7.98 10.37
C ASP A 131 18.82 -9.22 11.27
N ASN A 132 17.69 -9.77 11.75
CA ASN A 132 17.68 -11.01 12.52
C ASN A 132 17.75 -12.28 11.64
N GLY A 133 17.70 -12.15 10.30
CA GLY A 133 17.64 -13.27 9.37
C GLY A 133 16.42 -14.17 9.59
N SER A 134 15.31 -13.60 10.08
CA SER A 134 14.11 -14.35 10.43
C SER A 134 13.25 -14.61 9.19
N SER A 135 12.70 -15.80 9.09
CA SER A 135 11.75 -16.17 8.03
C SER A 135 10.33 -15.66 8.28
N GLU A 136 10.02 -15.33 9.53
CA GLU A 136 8.71 -14.87 9.98
C GLU A 136 8.77 -13.40 10.39
N LEU A 137 7.67 -12.66 10.19
CA LEU A 137 7.64 -11.25 10.59
C LEU A 137 7.81 -11.08 12.10
N GLU A 138 8.85 -10.33 12.48
CA GLU A 138 9.22 -10.02 13.86
C GLU A 138 8.30 -8.96 14.50
N THR A 139 6.98 -9.15 14.41
CA THR A 139 5.97 -8.17 14.87
C THR A 139 5.99 -7.92 16.37
N ILE A 140 6.36 -8.92 17.17
CA ILE A 140 6.47 -8.77 18.63
C ILE A 140 7.75 -8.02 19.01
N ALA A 141 8.87 -8.35 18.38
CA ALA A 141 10.12 -7.63 18.61
C ALA A 141 10.04 -6.18 18.09
N GLY A 142 9.41 -5.97 16.94
CA GLY A 142 9.18 -4.67 16.30
C GLY A 142 7.95 -3.92 16.78
N GLN A 143 7.31 -4.31 17.89
CA GLN A 143 6.01 -3.75 18.31
C GLN A 143 6.02 -2.22 18.51
N TYR A 144 7.17 -1.64 18.88
CA TYR A 144 7.31 -0.19 19.06
C TYR A 144 7.19 0.57 17.74
N GLU A 145 7.52 -0.06 16.61
CA GLU A 145 7.35 0.53 15.27
C GLU A 145 5.88 0.84 14.96
N PHE A 146 4.92 0.13 15.59
CA PHE A 146 3.50 0.44 15.42
C PHE A 146 3.05 1.69 16.20
N VAL A 147 3.79 2.08 17.24
CA VAL A 147 3.49 3.23 18.10
C VAL A 147 4.23 4.45 17.60
N GLU A 148 5.54 4.34 17.49
CA GLU A 148 6.47 5.40 17.09
C GLU A 148 7.50 4.78 16.13
N PRO A 149 7.23 4.81 14.81
CA PRO A 149 8.15 4.28 13.82
C PRO A 149 9.53 4.95 13.90
N THR A 150 10.60 4.16 13.83
CA THR A 150 11.98 4.66 13.87
C THR A 150 12.32 5.45 12.60
N PHE A 151 11.71 5.07 11.47
CA PHE A 151 11.94 5.68 10.17
C PHE A 151 10.95 6.80 9.85
N ASP A 152 11.38 7.70 8.95
CA ASP A 152 10.54 8.81 8.50
C ASP A 152 10.64 9.08 6.99
N PHE A 153 10.18 8.13 6.19
CA PHE A 153 10.02 8.30 4.75
C PHE A 153 8.90 9.29 4.43
N PRO A 154 9.17 10.34 3.63
CA PRO A 154 8.22 11.40 3.36
C PRO A 154 7.14 10.96 2.37
N VAL A 155 5.94 11.53 2.52
CA VAL A 155 4.87 11.37 1.53
C VAL A 155 4.95 12.48 0.50
N LYS A 156 5.02 12.09 -0.77
CA LYS A 156 4.96 12.99 -1.92
C LYS A 156 3.55 13.00 -2.50
N LYS A 157 2.98 14.18 -2.68
CA LYS A 157 1.74 14.37 -3.45
C LYS A 157 2.07 14.40 -4.94
N LEU A 158 1.36 13.59 -5.72
CA LEU A 158 1.45 13.66 -7.19
C LEU A 158 0.52 14.75 -7.72
N MET A 159 0.95 15.45 -8.77
CA MET A 159 0.08 16.41 -9.46
C MET A 159 -1.09 15.64 -10.07
N ALA A 160 -2.30 16.21 -9.98
CA ALA A 160 -3.44 15.65 -10.68
C ALA A 160 -3.13 15.67 -12.18
N LEU A 161 -3.07 14.50 -12.83
CA LEU A 161 -3.16 14.46 -14.28
C LEU A 161 -4.52 15.05 -14.62
N SER A 162 -4.51 16.21 -15.28
CA SER A 162 -5.71 16.87 -15.78
C SER A 162 -6.54 15.82 -16.51
N MET A 163 -7.77 15.58 -16.04
CA MET A 163 -8.71 14.77 -16.80
C MET A 163 -8.97 15.52 -18.11
N VAL A 164 -8.55 14.95 -19.23
CA VAL A 164 -8.91 15.40 -20.58
C VAL A 164 -10.30 14.88 -20.88
#